data_AF-A0A8S3IHB1-F1
#
_entry.id   AF-A0A8S3IHB1-F1
#
_cell.length_a   1.000
_cell.length_b   1.000
_cell.length_c   1.000
_cell.angle_alpha   90.00
_cell.angle_beta   90.00
_cell.angle_gamma   90.00
#
_symmetry.space_group_name_H-M   'P 1'
#
loop_
_entity.id
_entity.type
_entity.pdbx_description
1 polymer ?
#
loop_
_entity_poly.entity_id
_entity_poly.type
_entity_poly.pdbx_seq_one_letter_code
_entity_poly.pdbx_strand_id
1 'polypeptide(L)'
;LYNSPLELAIRKDTIEIVRLLIAFNADTNEETNEDVECTTPLILACQCSYLRDQYSIVKCLLENDANPNQSVLNTPQHHYQHIPYRTPLVAYIKHAHERRLDMRIVRLLIGYGARISFSRGRDSVLRFLRRLQSNPHLIELLCDAAYFFHPSYIAECRELDEKTKEEIYRRATTPNTLKNIARKQIRINIFNSPKKIRIDRAIQKLDLPNFLQRYLLFENM
;
A
#
# COMPACT_ATOMS: atom_id res chain seq x y z
N LEU A 1 -9.61 -15.40 -21.55
CA LEU A 1 -9.46 -15.38 -20.08
C LEU A 1 -8.07 -15.93 -19.77
N TYR A 2 -7.08 -15.06 -19.71
CA TYR A 2 -5.70 -15.43 -19.33
C TYR A 2 -5.53 -15.01 -17.86
N ASN A 3 -6.22 -15.70 -16.96
CA ASN A 3 -5.94 -15.53 -15.53
C ASN A 3 -4.80 -16.48 -15.17
N SER A 4 -3.78 -15.99 -14.49
CA SER A 4 -2.72 -16.89 -14.03
C SER A 4 -3.26 -17.82 -12.93
N PRO A 5 -2.69 -19.02 -12.73
CA PRO A 5 -3.13 -19.92 -11.68
C PRO A 5 -3.15 -19.25 -10.29
N LEU A 6 -2.20 -18.34 -10.03
CA LEU A 6 -2.10 -17.59 -8.78
C LEU A 6 -3.29 -16.63 -8.61
N GLU A 7 -3.72 -15.95 -9.67
CA GLU A 7 -4.89 -15.08 -9.63
C GLU A 7 -6.18 -15.85 -9.36
N LEU A 8 -6.35 -17.00 -10.02
CA LEU A 8 -7.50 -17.87 -9.78
C LEU A 8 -7.55 -18.32 -8.32
N ALA A 9 -6.41 -18.70 -7.72
CA ALA A 9 -6.33 -19.05 -6.31
C ALA A 9 -6.72 -17.89 -5.38
N ILE A 10 -6.27 -16.66 -5.70
CA ILE A 10 -6.64 -15.45 -4.97
C ILE A 10 -8.14 -15.18 -5.07
N ARG A 11 -8.72 -15.19 -6.28
CA ARG A 11 -10.18 -14.96 -6.49
C ARG A 11 -11.05 -16.01 -5.80
N LYS A 12 -10.52 -17.23 -5.63
CA LYS A 12 -11.17 -18.33 -4.90
C LYS A 12 -10.93 -18.29 -3.39
N ASP A 13 -10.22 -17.27 -2.88
CA ASP A 13 -9.96 -17.08 -1.44
C ASP A 13 -9.30 -18.31 -0.78
N THR A 14 -8.38 -18.95 -1.50
CA THR A 14 -7.73 -20.21 -1.05
C THR A 14 -6.25 -19.98 -0.74
N ILE A 15 -5.96 -19.56 0.49
CA ILE A 15 -4.60 -19.24 0.95
C ILE A 15 -3.62 -20.42 0.83
N GLU A 16 -4.10 -21.65 1.00
CA GLU A 16 -3.30 -22.86 0.86
C GLU A 16 -2.78 -23.04 -0.57
N ILE A 17 -3.65 -22.80 -1.57
CA ILE A 17 -3.27 -22.86 -2.98
C ILE A 17 -2.35 -21.68 -3.34
N VAL A 18 -2.62 -20.48 -2.82
CA VAL A 18 -1.72 -19.33 -3.00
C VAL A 18 -0.31 -19.65 -2.49
N ARG A 19 -0.19 -20.18 -1.27
CA ARG A 19 1.09 -20.61 -0.68
C ARG A 19 1.76 -21.69 -1.51
N LEU A 20 0.99 -22.68 -1.98
CA LEU A 20 1.50 -23.77 -2.82
C LEU A 20 2.08 -23.21 -4.12
N LEU A 21 1.32 -22.40 -4.86
CA LEU A 21 1.76 -21.85 -6.14
C LEU A 21 3.02 -21.00 -5.99
N ILE A 22 3.09 -20.15 -4.96
CA ILE A 22 4.28 -19.35 -4.66
C ILE A 22 5.47 -20.25 -4.30
N ALA A 23 5.26 -21.33 -3.54
CA ALA A 23 6.31 -22.31 -3.24
C ALA A 23 6.81 -23.05 -4.48
N PHE A 24 6.01 -23.11 -5.54
CA PHE A 24 6.37 -23.60 -6.87
C PHE A 24 6.76 -22.46 -7.84
N ASN A 25 7.28 -21.36 -7.30
CA ASN A 25 7.83 -20.21 -8.03
C ASN A 25 6.84 -19.46 -8.92
N ALA A 26 5.54 -19.45 -8.58
CA ALA A 26 4.60 -18.54 -9.22
C ALA A 26 5.06 -17.07 -9.00
N ASP A 27 5.11 -16.29 -10.07
CA ASP A 27 5.55 -14.90 -10.01
C ASP A 27 4.51 -14.02 -9.31
N THR A 28 4.87 -13.45 -8.17
CA THR A 28 4.01 -12.59 -7.36
C THR A 28 3.83 -11.19 -7.95
N ASN A 29 4.62 -10.85 -8.98
CA ASN A 29 4.60 -9.60 -9.72
C ASN A 29 4.14 -9.76 -11.17
N GLU A 30 3.66 -10.96 -11.54
CA GLU A 30 3.12 -11.24 -12.86
C GLU A 30 2.03 -10.21 -13.21
N GLU A 31 2.21 -9.54 -14.34
CA GLU A 31 1.19 -8.63 -14.87
C GLU A 31 0.30 -9.39 -15.83
N THR A 32 -0.98 -9.49 -15.50
CA THR A 32 -1.96 -9.98 -16.45
C THR A 32 -2.52 -8.83 -17.26
N ASN A 33 -2.52 -9.02 -18.57
CA ASN A 33 -3.08 -8.09 -19.54
C ASN A 33 -4.36 -8.69 -20.08
N GLU A 34 -5.48 -8.41 -19.42
CA GLU A 34 -6.80 -8.66 -19.98
C GLU A 34 -7.33 -7.39 -20.65
N ASP A 35 -8.22 -7.55 -21.64
CA ASP A 35 -8.83 -6.44 -22.39
C ASP A 35 -9.59 -5.44 -21.50
N VAL A 36 -9.91 -5.82 -20.26
CA VAL A 36 -10.76 -5.04 -19.35
C VAL A 36 -9.96 -4.44 -18.20
N GLU A 37 -9.03 -5.17 -17.58
CA GLU A 37 -8.20 -4.68 -16.47
C GLU A 37 -6.81 -5.34 -16.45
N CYS A 38 -5.76 -4.53 -16.36
CA CYS A 38 -4.43 -5.00 -16.00
C CYS A 38 -4.31 -5.08 -14.48
N THR A 39 -3.71 -6.15 -13.95
CA THR A 39 -3.48 -6.31 -12.50
C THR A 39 -2.19 -7.08 -12.20
N THR A 40 -1.76 -7.02 -10.94
CA THR A 40 -0.81 -7.98 -10.35
C THR A 40 -1.52 -8.79 -9.27
N PRO A 41 -0.97 -9.93 -8.83
CA PRO A 41 -1.50 -10.69 -7.70
C PRO A 41 -1.77 -9.82 -6.45
N LEU A 42 -0.85 -8.92 -6.11
CA LEU A 42 -0.99 -8.04 -4.95
C LEU A 42 -2.09 -6.99 -5.13
N ILE A 43 -2.18 -6.36 -6.31
CA ILE A 43 -3.26 -5.41 -6.61
C ILE A 43 -4.62 -6.13 -6.58
N LEU A 44 -4.71 -7.32 -7.16
CA LEU A 44 -5.92 -8.14 -7.18
C LEU A 44 -6.38 -8.47 -5.75
N ALA A 45 -5.48 -8.97 -4.91
CA ALA A 45 -5.77 -9.26 -3.50
C ALA A 45 -6.25 -8.00 -2.75
N CYS A 46 -5.65 -6.84 -3.01
CA CYS A 46 -6.06 -5.57 -2.42
C CYS A 46 -7.45 -5.09 -2.89
N GLN A 47 -7.85 -5.33 -4.14
CA GLN A 47 -9.14 -4.91 -4.68
C GLN A 47 -10.30 -5.83 -4.27
N CYS A 48 -10.02 -7.11 -4.00
CA CYS A 48 -11.03 -8.10 -3.65
C CYS A 48 -11.47 -7.98 -2.18
N SER A 49 -12.31 -7.00 -1.86
CA SER A 49 -12.84 -6.79 -0.50
C SER A 49 -13.82 -7.86 0.01
N TYR A 50 -14.14 -8.84 -0.85
CA TYR A 50 -14.98 -10.00 -0.52
C TYR A 50 -14.19 -11.21 0.03
N LEU A 51 -12.85 -11.17 -0.03
CA LEU A 51 -11.99 -12.23 0.50
C LEU A 51 -12.16 -12.31 2.03
N ARG A 52 -12.38 -13.51 2.56
CA ARG A 52 -12.54 -13.77 4.00
C ARG A 52 -11.21 -13.64 4.71
N ASP A 53 -10.12 -14.06 4.07
CA ASP A 53 -8.76 -13.95 4.61
C ASP A 53 -7.85 -13.08 3.73
N GLN A 54 -8.34 -11.88 3.41
CA GLN A 54 -7.59 -10.90 2.63
C GLN A 54 -6.21 -10.58 3.25
N TYR A 55 -6.15 -10.48 4.58
CA TYR A 55 -4.90 -10.17 5.30
C TYR A 55 -3.84 -11.23 5.07
N SER A 56 -4.16 -12.53 5.22
CA SER A 56 -3.17 -13.59 5.01
C SER A 56 -2.70 -13.68 3.57
N ILE A 57 -3.59 -13.45 2.59
CA ILE A 57 -3.21 -13.43 1.17
C ILE A 57 -2.26 -12.27 0.89
N VAL A 58 -2.61 -11.04 1.28
CA VAL A 58 -1.75 -9.87 1.09
C VAL A 58 -0.41 -10.06 1.79
N LYS A 59 -0.41 -10.59 3.01
CA LYS A 59 0.82 -10.90 3.77
C LYS A 59 1.67 -11.95 3.05
N CYS A 60 1.08 -13.04 2.57
CA CYS A 60 1.78 -14.07 1.85
C CYS A 60 2.48 -13.52 0.60
N LEU A 61 1.78 -12.68 -0.18
CA LEU A 61 2.35 -12.06 -1.37
C LEU A 61 3.53 -11.13 -1.02
N LEU A 62 3.36 -10.25 -0.04
CA LEU A 62 4.42 -9.32 0.40
C LEU A 62 5.64 -10.04 1.01
N GLU A 63 5.42 -11.14 1.75
CA GLU A 63 6.49 -11.97 2.29
C GLU A 63 7.30 -12.70 1.21
N ASN A 64 6.75 -12.80 -0.02
CA ASN A 64 7.36 -13.44 -1.18
C ASN A 64 7.57 -12.42 -2.32
N ASP A 65 8.14 -11.27 -1.97
CA ASP A 65 8.67 -10.24 -2.88
C ASP A 65 7.66 -9.58 -3.83
N ALA A 66 6.35 -9.65 -3.54
CA ALA A 66 5.38 -8.84 -4.25
C ALA A 66 5.68 -7.34 -4.02
N ASN A 67 5.80 -6.58 -5.11
CA ASN A 67 6.20 -5.19 -5.07
C ASN A 67 5.01 -4.30 -4.63
N PRO A 68 5.08 -3.66 -3.44
CA PRO A 68 3.97 -2.84 -2.91
C PRO A 68 3.77 -1.53 -3.66
N ASN A 69 4.66 -1.20 -4.61
CA ASN A 69 4.64 -0.01 -5.43
C ASN A 69 4.45 -0.30 -6.92
N GLN A 70 4.33 -1.57 -7.33
CA GLN A 70 4.06 -1.88 -8.72
C GLN A 70 2.72 -1.28 -9.10
N SER A 71 2.72 -0.50 -10.18
CA SER A 71 1.53 0.13 -10.69
C SER A 71 1.24 -0.45 -12.06
N VAL A 72 0.03 -0.95 -12.23
CA VAL A 72 -0.44 -1.40 -13.53
C VAL A 72 -1.05 -0.23 -14.30
N LEU A 73 -0.66 -0.19 -15.56
CA LEU A 73 -1.26 0.62 -16.61
C LEU A 73 -2.33 -0.23 -17.29
N ASN A 74 -3.56 0.27 -17.45
CA ASN A 74 -4.40 -0.31 -18.50
C ASN A 74 -3.78 0.14 -19.83
N THR A 75 -3.27 -0.80 -20.62
CA THR A 75 -2.59 -0.53 -21.90
C THR A 75 -3.52 0.19 -22.90
N PRO A 76 -2.98 1.07 -23.76
CA PRO A 76 -3.74 1.92 -24.69
C PRO A 76 -4.39 1.21 -25.89
N GLN A 77 -4.46 -0.13 -25.92
CA GLN A 77 -5.17 -0.84 -27.01
C GLN A 77 -6.70 -0.67 -26.95
N HIS A 78 -7.22 -0.10 -25.86
CA HIS A 78 -8.65 0.12 -25.67
C HIS A 78 -8.94 1.63 -25.60
N HIS A 79 -9.87 2.10 -26.44
CA HIS A 79 -10.30 3.50 -26.64
C HIS A 79 -10.94 4.17 -25.40
N TYR A 80 -10.65 3.71 -24.18
CA TYR A 80 -11.17 4.28 -22.94
C TYR A 80 -10.15 5.25 -22.33
N GLN A 81 -10.29 6.53 -22.67
CA GLN A 81 -9.44 7.65 -22.23
C GLN A 81 -9.44 7.95 -20.71
N HIS A 82 -10.01 7.10 -19.85
CA HIS A 82 -10.28 7.47 -18.46
C HIS A 82 -10.14 6.33 -17.44
N ILE A 83 -8.93 5.75 -17.27
CA ILE A 83 -8.73 4.73 -16.21
C ILE A 83 -7.41 4.98 -15.42
N PRO A 84 -7.43 4.95 -14.07
CA PRO A 84 -6.31 5.41 -13.24
C PRO A 84 -5.23 4.34 -13.03
N TYR A 85 -3.97 4.79 -12.99
CA TYR A 85 -2.85 4.07 -12.39
C TYR A 85 -3.19 3.74 -10.94
N ARG A 86 -2.96 2.50 -10.49
CA ARG A 86 -3.24 2.08 -9.12
C ARG A 86 -2.06 1.32 -8.54
N THR A 87 -1.57 1.78 -7.39
CA THR A 87 -0.70 1.00 -6.50
C THR A 87 -1.58 0.09 -5.62
N PRO A 88 -1.03 -1.00 -5.06
CA PRO A 88 -1.74 -1.86 -4.10
C PRO A 88 -2.46 -1.10 -2.99
N LEU A 89 -1.82 -0.11 -2.37
CA LEU A 89 -2.42 0.68 -1.28
C LEU A 89 -3.60 1.51 -1.75
N VAL A 90 -3.48 2.19 -2.90
CA VAL A 90 -4.58 2.97 -3.48
C VAL A 90 -5.74 2.06 -3.89
N ALA A 91 -5.41 0.91 -4.49
CA ALA A 91 -6.39 -0.08 -4.87
C ALA A 91 -7.16 -0.61 -3.65
N TYR A 92 -6.45 -0.92 -2.57
CA TYR A 92 -7.04 -1.32 -1.29
C TYR A 92 -8.00 -0.26 -0.75
N ILE A 93 -7.53 0.99 -0.60
CA ILE A 93 -8.34 2.09 -0.07
C ILE A 93 -9.58 2.36 -0.94
N LYS A 94 -9.45 2.31 -2.27
CA LYS A 94 -10.55 2.54 -3.20
C LYS A 94 -11.69 1.53 -3.05
N HIS A 95 -11.33 0.25 -2.88
CA HIS A 95 -12.26 -0.89 -2.85
C HIS A 95 -12.65 -1.30 -1.42
N ALA A 96 -11.97 -0.79 -0.40
CA ALA A 96 -12.40 -0.89 0.98
C ALA A 96 -13.72 -0.12 1.16
N HIS A 97 -14.73 -0.80 1.70
CA HIS A 97 -15.89 -0.12 2.26
C HIS A 97 -15.50 0.44 3.64
N GLU A 98 -15.91 1.67 3.97
CA GLU A 98 -15.48 2.36 5.20
C GLU A 98 -15.71 1.54 6.48
N ARG A 99 -16.77 0.72 6.52
CA ARG A 99 -17.09 -0.18 7.65
C ARG A 99 -16.27 -1.47 7.70
N ARG A 100 -15.43 -1.76 6.69
CA ARG A 100 -14.65 -3.00 6.53
C ARG A 100 -13.17 -2.76 6.20
N LEU A 101 -12.68 -1.52 6.31
CA LEU A 101 -11.25 -1.26 6.14
C LEU A 101 -10.48 -1.91 7.30
N ASP A 102 -9.57 -2.81 6.96
CA ASP A 102 -8.66 -3.46 7.89
C ASP A 102 -7.36 -2.67 7.98
N MET A 103 -7.18 -1.96 9.10
CA MET A 103 -5.96 -1.19 9.40
C MET A 103 -4.70 -2.05 9.35
N ARG A 104 -4.80 -3.36 9.59
CA ARG A 104 -3.66 -4.28 9.52
C ARG A 104 -3.12 -4.40 8.10
N ILE A 105 -3.98 -4.37 7.08
CA ILE A 105 -3.56 -4.43 5.67
C ILE A 105 -2.86 -3.13 5.28
N VAL A 106 -3.38 -1.97 5.72
CA VAL A 106 -2.73 -0.67 5.49
C VAL A 106 -1.34 -0.63 6.13
N ARG A 107 -1.24 -0.99 7.41
CA ARG A 107 0.05 -1.04 8.14
C ARG A 107 1.01 -2.02 7.48
N LEU A 108 0.52 -3.16 7.00
CA LEU A 108 1.31 -4.16 6.31
C LEU A 108 1.88 -3.62 4.99
N LEU A 109 1.05 -3.03 4.13
CA LEU A 109 1.51 -2.43 2.87
C LEU A 109 2.55 -1.33 3.11
N ILE A 110 2.30 -0.42 4.06
CA ILE A 110 3.26 0.61 4.46
C ILE A 110 4.54 -0.02 5.03
N GLY A 111 4.39 -1.03 5.88
CA GLY A 111 5.46 -1.80 6.51
C GLY A 111 6.38 -2.46 5.48
N TYR A 112 5.85 -2.91 4.35
CA TYR A 112 6.61 -3.43 3.22
C TYR A 112 7.09 -2.37 2.22
N GLY A 113 6.76 -1.09 2.43
CA GLY A 113 7.34 0.03 1.69
C GLY A 113 6.41 0.64 0.64
N ALA A 114 5.10 0.47 0.75
CA ALA A 114 4.13 1.22 -0.05
C ALA A 114 4.36 2.73 0.12
N ARG A 115 4.59 3.43 -0.99
CA ARG A 115 4.81 4.87 -1.04
C ARG A 115 3.48 5.59 -0.98
N ILE A 116 3.40 6.57 -0.08
CA ILE A 116 2.21 7.40 0.10
C ILE A 116 2.47 8.80 -0.41
N SER A 117 1.64 9.25 -1.34
CA SER A 117 1.70 10.58 -1.93
C SER A 117 0.40 11.34 -1.65
N PHE A 118 0.54 12.60 -1.22
CA PHE A 118 -0.56 13.56 -1.11
C PHE A 118 -0.40 14.61 -2.20
N SER A 119 -0.78 14.26 -3.42
CA SER A 119 -0.62 15.09 -4.62
C SER A 119 -1.82 14.97 -5.58
N ARG A 120 -1.73 15.62 -6.75
CA ARG A 120 -2.66 15.41 -7.87
C ARG A 120 -2.46 14.08 -8.60
N GLY A 121 -1.37 13.36 -8.32
CA GLY A 121 -1.03 12.08 -8.95
C GLY A 121 -2.15 11.04 -8.84
N ARG A 122 -2.22 10.10 -9.79
CA ARG A 122 -3.28 9.07 -9.78
C ARG A 122 -3.06 8.01 -8.70
N ASP A 123 -1.84 7.86 -8.25
CA ASP A 123 -1.35 7.07 -7.12
C ASP A 123 -1.49 7.79 -5.76
N SER A 124 -2.06 9.00 -5.75
CA SER A 124 -2.26 9.77 -4.52
C SER A 124 -3.40 9.21 -3.68
N VAL A 125 -3.16 9.12 -2.36
CA VAL A 125 -4.22 8.76 -1.40
C VAL A 125 -5.22 9.89 -1.20
N LEU A 126 -4.84 11.13 -1.54
CA LEU A 126 -5.62 12.36 -1.32
C LEU A 126 -7.04 12.27 -1.90
N ARG A 127 -7.19 11.67 -3.10
CA ARG A 127 -8.49 11.52 -3.78
C ARG A 127 -9.50 10.65 -3.03
N PHE A 128 -9.00 9.77 -2.16
CA PHE A 128 -9.83 8.83 -1.41
C PHE A 128 -10.05 9.26 0.04
N LEU A 129 -9.33 10.29 0.51
CA LEU A 129 -9.38 10.73 1.90
C LEU A 129 -10.75 11.23 2.35
N ARG A 130 -11.59 11.77 1.44
CA ARG A 130 -12.98 12.13 1.78
C ARG A 130 -13.73 10.96 2.43
N ARG A 131 -13.50 9.74 1.92
CA ARG A 131 -14.09 8.50 2.43
C ARG A 131 -13.42 8.03 3.73
N LEU A 132 -12.20 8.51 4.00
CA LEU A 132 -11.41 8.12 5.16
C LEU A 132 -11.55 9.11 6.34
N GLN A 133 -12.31 10.20 6.19
CA GLN A 133 -12.51 11.22 7.24
C GLN A 133 -13.08 10.63 8.54
N SER A 134 -13.91 9.60 8.43
CA SER A 134 -14.45 8.86 9.58
C SER A 134 -13.40 8.04 10.34
N ASN A 135 -12.16 7.95 9.84
CA ASN A 135 -11.05 7.23 10.47
C ASN A 135 -9.80 8.13 10.62
N PRO A 136 -9.76 9.00 11.64
CA PRO A 136 -8.63 9.92 11.87
C PRO A 136 -7.29 9.19 12.07
N HIS A 137 -7.29 8.03 12.71
CA HIS A 137 -6.09 7.21 12.93
C HIS A 137 -5.46 6.74 11.61
N LEU A 138 -6.28 6.42 10.61
CA LEU A 138 -5.79 6.09 9.27
C LEU A 138 -5.14 7.29 8.60
N ILE A 139 -5.77 8.47 8.69
CA ILE A 139 -5.21 9.70 8.13
C ILE A 139 -3.86 10.02 8.78
N GLU A 140 -3.77 9.92 10.10
CA GLU A 140 -2.53 10.12 10.84
C GLU A 140 -1.44 9.13 10.40
N LEU A 141 -1.77 7.83 10.30
CA LEU A 141 -0.86 6.81 9.80
C LEU A 141 -0.35 7.14 8.38
N LEU A 142 -1.24 7.55 7.48
CA LEU A 142 -0.89 7.90 6.11
C LEU A 142 0.02 9.15 6.06
N CYS A 143 -0.26 10.16 6.88
CA CYS A 143 0.58 11.35 7.01
C CYS A 143 1.97 11.01 7.58
N ASP A 144 2.02 10.19 8.62
CA ASP A 144 3.28 9.76 9.25
C ASP A 144 4.17 8.95 8.30
N ALA A 145 3.55 8.16 7.44
CA ALA A 145 4.19 7.33 6.43
C ALA A 145 4.39 8.04 5.07
N ALA A 146 3.98 9.30 4.95
CA ALA A 146 4.01 10.03 3.69
C ALA A 146 5.44 10.09 3.11
N TYR A 147 5.54 9.67 1.86
CA TYR A 147 6.73 9.83 1.02
C TYR A 147 6.79 11.25 0.43
N PHE A 148 5.64 11.80 0.05
CA PHE A 148 5.58 13.09 -0.62
C PHE A 148 4.27 13.84 -0.31
N PHE A 149 4.38 15.16 -0.14
CA PHE A 149 3.26 16.08 -0.07
C PHE A 149 3.40 17.15 -1.16
N HIS A 150 2.28 17.57 -1.73
CA HIS A 150 2.20 18.74 -2.59
C HIS A 150 1.34 19.83 -1.92
N PRO A 151 1.92 20.74 -1.12
CA PRO A 151 1.18 21.68 -0.28
C PRO A 151 0.11 22.48 -1.02
N SER A 152 0.42 23.03 -2.20
CA SER A 152 -0.54 23.83 -2.98
C SER A 152 -1.78 23.04 -3.40
N TYR A 153 -1.63 21.74 -3.68
CA TYR A 153 -2.76 20.91 -4.08
C TYR A 153 -3.59 20.46 -2.88
N ILE A 154 -2.96 20.29 -1.72
CA ILE A 154 -3.68 20.03 -0.47
C ILE A 154 -4.52 21.26 -0.11
N ALA A 155 -3.96 22.47 -0.23
CA ALA A 155 -4.67 23.73 0.04
C ALA A 155 -5.89 23.93 -0.88
N GLU A 156 -5.77 23.55 -2.16
CA GLU A 156 -6.84 23.64 -3.15
C GLU A 156 -7.88 22.50 -3.08
N CYS A 157 -7.63 21.46 -2.27
CA CYS A 157 -8.50 20.28 -2.22
C CYS A 157 -9.85 20.63 -1.58
N ARG A 158 -10.93 20.51 -2.35
CA ARG A 158 -12.30 20.85 -1.93
C ARG A 158 -13.08 19.65 -1.39
N GLU A 159 -12.54 18.46 -1.59
CA GLU A 159 -13.16 17.19 -1.18
C GLU A 159 -12.95 16.88 0.30
N LEU A 160 -12.09 17.63 0.99
CA LEU A 160 -11.77 17.46 2.40
C LEU A 160 -12.54 18.44 3.28
N ASP A 161 -12.93 18.01 4.48
CA ASP A 161 -13.34 18.94 5.52
C ASP A 161 -12.16 19.82 5.94
N GLU A 162 -12.44 21.05 6.38
CA GLU A 162 -11.42 22.04 6.69
C GLU A 162 -10.45 21.55 7.76
N LYS A 163 -10.93 20.85 8.79
CA LYS A 163 -10.10 20.34 9.89
C LYS A 163 -9.07 19.31 9.39
N THR A 164 -9.50 18.34 8.60
CA THR A 164 -8.60 17.34 8.00
C THR A 164 -7.62 17.98 7.04
N LYS A 165 -8.08 18.92 6.20
CA LYS A 165 -7.25 19.64 5.23
C LYS A 165 -6.16 20.45 5.93
N GLU A 166 -6.50 21.20 6.97
CA GLU A 166 -5.55 21.97 7.78
C GLU A 166 -4.51 21.08 8.43
N GLU A 167 -4.88 19.92 8.98
CA GLU A 167 -3.93 18.98 9.59
C GLU A 167 -2.95 18.44 8.56
N ILE A 168 -3.44 17.96 7.40
CA ILE A 168 -2.57 17.44 6.33
C ILE A 168 -1.67 18.57 5.79
N TYR A 169 -2.20 19.77 5.62
CA TYR A 169 -1.42 20.92 5.16
C TYR A 169 -0.32 21.31 6.16
N ARG A 170 -0.63 21.28 7.46
CA ARG A 170 0.37 21.48 8.53
C ARG A 170 1.46 20.42 8.45
N ARG A 171 1.12 19.13 8.30
CA ARG A 171 2.09 18.03 8.12
C ARG A 171 2.93 18.21 6.85
N ALA A 172 2.36 18.78 5.79
CA ALA A 172 3.06 19.04 4.53
C ALA A 172 4.04 20.22 4.57
N THR A 173 3.80 21.18 5.47
CA THR A 173 4.57 22.43 5.57
C THR A 173 5.50 22.48 6.78
N THR A 174 5.42 21.49 7.67
CA THR A 174 6.31 21.35 8.83
C THR A 174 7.36 20.27 8.58
N PRO A 175 8.63 20.52 8.95
CA PRO A 175 9.66 19.49 8.87
C PRO A 175 9.30 18.26 9.71
N ASN A 176 9.59 17.07 9.18
CA ASN A 176 9.44 15.83 9.92
C ASN A 176 10.32 15.85 11.17
N THR A 177 9.84 15.24 12.26
CA THR A 177 10.66 15.06 13.46
C THR A 177 11.90 14.21 13.17
N LEU A 178 12.98 14.39 13.94
CA LEU A 178 14.19 13.58 13.80
C LEU A 178 13.88 12.08 13.92
N LYS A 179 12.94 11.70 14.79
CA LYS A 179 12.45 10.32 14.94
C LYS A 179 11.85 9.77 13.64
N ASN A 180 11.03 10.57 12.94
CA ASN A 180 10.44 10.17 11.66
C ASN A 180 11.49 10.08 10.55
N ILE A 181 12.42 11.06 10.49
CA ILE A 181 13.53 11.06 9.54
C ILE A 181 14.40 9.81 9.75
N ALA A 182 14.76 9.48 10.99
CA ALA A 182 15.55 8.31 11.33
C ALA A 182 14.85 7.02 10.86
N ARG A 183 13.55 6.86 11.11
CA ARG A 183 12.78 5.72 10.59
C ARG A 183 12.84 5.61 9.07
N LYS A 184 12.66 6.72 8.35
CA LYS A 184 12.72 6.74 6.88
C LYS A 184 14.09 6.30 6.39
N GLN A 185 15.17 6.85 6.94
CA GLN A 185 16.54 6.52 6.52
C GLN A 185 16.92 5.06 6.82
N ILE A 186 16.61 4.56 8.02
CA ILE A 186 16.85 3.15 8.38
C ILE A 186 16.13 2.23 7.40
N ARG A 187 14.86 2.50 7.11
CA ARG A 187 14.05 1.68 6.19
C ARG A 187 14.57 1.74 4.74
N ILE A 188 14.95 2.92 4.25
CA ILE A 188 15.55 3.08 2.91
C ILE A 188 16.81 2.21 2.79
N ASN A 189 17.68 2.24 3.80
CA ASN A 189 18.89 1.42 3.81
C ASN A 189 18.60 -0.08 3.83
N ILE A 190 17.55 -0.52 4.53
CA ILE A 190 17.10 -1.91 4.51
C ILE A 190 16.58 -2.31 3.12
N PHE A 191 15.69 -1.51 2.52
CA PHE A 191 15.11 -1.80 1.21
C PHE A 191 16.14 -1.76 0.07
N ASN A 192 17.14 -0.89 0.16
CA ASN A 192 18.22 -0.79 -0.84
C ASN A 192 19.33 -1.82 -0.62
N SER A 193 19.24 -2.66 0.42
CA SER A 193 20.26 -3.66 0.72
C SER A 193 20.29 -4.77 -0.35
N PRO A 194 21.48 -5.15 -0.87
CA PRO A 194 21.58 -6.20 -1.88
C PRO A 194 21.22 -7.59 -1.34
N LYS A 195 21.22 -7.78 -0.01
CA LYS A 195 20.93 -9.07 0.63
C LYS A 195 19.46 -9.48 0.58
N LYS A 196 18.55 -8.58 0.14
CA LYS A 196 17.09 -8.79 0.05
C LYS A 196 16.50 -9.51 1.27
N ILE A 197 16.84 -9.03 2.47
CA ILE A 197 16.33 -9.60 3.72
C ILE A 197 14.94 -9.01 3.98
N ARG A 198 13.97 -9.89 4.28
CA ARG A 198 12.61 -9.48 4.68
C ARG A 198 12.67 -8.46 5.83
N ILE A 199 11.87 -7.40 5.74
CA ILE A 199 12.01 -6.21 6.58
C ILE A 199 11.88 -6.48 8.09
N ASP A 200 10.96 -7.37 8.48
CA ASP A 200 10.79 -7.82 9.87
C ASP A 200 12.06 -8.49 10.40
N ARG A 201 12.67 -9.40 9.62
CA ARG A 201 13.92 -10.07 9.98
C ARG A 201 15.10 -9.11 10.01
N ALA A 202 15.13 -8.13 9.11
CA ALA A 202 16.16 -7.10 9.08
C ALA A 202 16.08 -6.22 10.34
N ILE A 203 14.87 -5.79 10.73
CA ILE A 203 14.64 -4.94 11.91
C ILE A 203 14.90 -5.69 13.21
N GLN A 204 14.52 -6.98 13.31
CA GLN A 204 14.80 -7.81 14.48
C GLN A 204 16.30 -7.98 14.77
N LYS A 205 17.15 -7.88 13.74
CA LYS A 205 18.62 -7.93 13.87
C LYS A 205 19.23 -6.61 14.32
N LEU A 206 18.47 -5.52 14.35
CA LEU A 206 18.95 -4.24 14.88
C LEU A 206 18.95 -4.32 16.40
N ASP A 207 20.07 -3.94 17.01
CA ASP A 207 20.22 -3.81 18.46
C ASP A 207 19.47 -2.56 18.97
N LEU A 208 18.14 -2.63 18.89
CA LEU A 208 17.20 -1.59 19.26
C LEU A 208 16.15 -2.16 20.20
N PRO A 209 15.70 -1.38 21.20
CA PRO A 209 14.54 -1.76 22.02
C PRO A 209 13.31 -2.12 21.18
N ASN A 210 12.51 -3.08 21.68
CA ASN A 210 11.34 -3.60 20.97
C ASN A 210 10.36 -2.51 20.50
N PHE A 211 10.14 -1.46 21.31
CA PHE A 211 9.25 -0.36 20.93
C PHE A 211 9.76 0.44 19.71
N LEU A 212 11.08 0.55 19.52
CA LEU A 212 11.66 1.17 18.33
C LEU A 212 11.57 0.23 17.12
N GLN A 213 11.76 -1.09 17.31
CA GLN A 213 11.54 -2.07 16.25
C GLN A 213 10.09 -2.02 15.73
N ARG A 214 9.10 -1.99 16.63
CA ARG A 214 7.68 -1.84 16.28
C ARG A 214 7.37 -0.50 15.61
N TYR A 215 8.05 0.58 16.01
CA TYR A 215 7.95 1.88 15.34
C TYR A 215 8.49 1.83 13.89
N LEU A 216 9.59 1.12 13.65
CA LEU A 216 10.14 0.90 12.31
C LEU A 216 9.22 0.04 11.43
N LEU A 217 8.42 -0.85 12.03
CA LEU A 217 7.48 -1.74 11.36
C LEU A 217 6.06 -1.17 11.20
N PHE A 218 5.77 0.02 11.72
CA PHE A 218 4.41 0.61 11.76
C PHE A 218 3.39 -0.20 12.58
N GLU A 219 3.83 -1.01 13.54
CA GLU A 219 2.96 -1.89 14.33
C GLU A 219 2.31 -1.21 15.54
N ASN A 220 2.89 -0.11 16.05
CA ASN A 220 2.41 0.63 17.22
C ASN A 220 2.52 2.16 17.02
N MET A 221 1.55 2.72 16.30
CA MET A 221 1.30 4.17 16.33
C MET A 221 -0.13 4.37 16.76
#